data_AF-A0A815N507-F1
#
_entry.id   AF-A0A815N507-F1
#
_cell.length_a   1.000
_cell.length_b   1.000
_cell.length_c   1.000
_cell.angle_alpha   90.00
_cell.angle_beta   90.00
_cell.angle_gamma   90.00
#
_symmetry.space_group_name_H-M   'P 1'
#
loop_
_entity.id
_entity.type
_entity.pdbx_description
1 polymer ?
#
loop_
_entity_poly.entity_id
_entity_poly.type
_entity_poly.pdbx_seq_one_letter_code
_entity_poly.pdbx_strand_id
1 'polypeptide(L)'
;VFSKTNENSDTNLRSHLGKLHRMKDFLYPSQRIQYKPKHNTISAEEKQILDTAAIEAIVQDILPFNHFRKAGMMKFLSIIKPGYRGPHRKTVRKHLELLYQQKRKLIKKTPIIYI
;
A
#
# COMPACT_ATOMS: atom_id res chain seq x y z
N VAL A 1 10.23 7.60 -52.37
CA VAL A 1 10.66 7.43 -50.97
C VAL A 1 9.48 6.86 -50.20
N PHE A 2 9.43 5.55 -50.01
CA PHE A 2 8.36 4.89 -49.27
C PHE A 2 8.60 5.10 -47.78
N SER A 3 7.67 5.80 -47.13
CA SER A 3 7.69 6.03 -45.68
C SER A 3 7.49 4.70 -44.96
N LYS A 4 8.48 4.30 -44.16
CA LYS A 4 8.38 3.17 -43.24
C LYS A 4 7.28 3.48 -42.22
N THR A 5 6.10 2.88 -42.40
CA THR A 5 5.05 2.90 -41.37
C THR A 5 5.55 2.09 -40.18
N ASN A 6 5.61 2.75 -39.02
CA ASN A 6 5.98 2.16 -37.74
C ASN A 6 5.01 1.00 -37.43
N GLU A 7 5.44 -0.25 -37.57
CA GLU A 7 4.61 -1.47 -37.49
C GLU A 7 3.88 -1.68 -36.14
N ASN A 8 4.15 -0.83 -35.14
CA ASN A 8 3.60 -0.92 -33.78
C ASN A 8 2.58 0.18 -33.43
N SER A 9 2.17 1.02 -34.38
CA SER A 9 1.24 2.14 -34.12
C SER A 9 -0.15 1.67 -33.66
N ASP A 10 -0.69 0.63 -34.31
CA ASP A 10 -2.03 0.10 -33.99
C ASP A 10 -2.04 -0.62 -32.64
N THR A 11 -0.97 -1.34 -32.29
CA THR A 11 -0.83 -2.01 -30.99
C THR A 11 -0.84 -1.01 -29.84
N ASN A 12 -0.13 0.11 -30.00
CA ASN A 12 -0.09 1.17 -29.00
C ASN A 12 -1.44 1.91 -28.89
N LEU A 13 -2.09 2.18 -30.02
CA LEU A 13 -3.41 2.81 -30.07
C LEU A 13 -4.46 1.93 -29.38
N ARG A 14 -4.52 0.63 -29.72
CA ARG A 14 -5.43 -0.35 -29.09
C ARG A 14 -5.19 -0.48 -27.59
N SER A 15 -3.93 -0.52 -27.17
CA SER A 15 -3.57 -0.53 -25.74
C SER A 15 -4.02 0.77 -25.05
N HIS A 16 -3.85 1.93 -25.68
CA HIS A 16 -4.27 3.23 -25.15
C HIS A 16 -5.80 3.29 -25.00
N LEU A 17 -6.55 2.96 -26.05
CA LEU A 17 -8.01 2.93 -26.07
C LEU A 17 -8.58 1.93 -25.05
N GLY A 18 -8.01 0.74 -24.96
CA GLY A 18 -8.42 -0.27 -23.98
C GLY A 18 -8.12 0.12 -22.54
N LYS A 19 -6.96 0.75 -22.28
CA LYS A 19 -6.53 1.11 -20.91
C LYS A 19 -7.17 2.38 -20.37
N LEU A 20 -7.23 3.44 -21.17
CA LEU A 20 -7.71 4.76 -20.74
C LEU A 20 -9.21 4.94 -20.97
N HIS A 21 -9.71 4.52 -22.14
CA HIS A 21 -11.11 4.72 -22.53
C HIS A 21 -12.02 3.50 -22.22
N ARG A 22 -11.47 2.45 -21.59
CA ARG A 22 -12.20 1.22 -21.21
C ARG A 22 -12.86 0.48 -22.38
N MET A 23 -12.40 0.70 -23.61
CA MET A 23 -12.95 0.08 -24.82
C MET A 23 -12.35 -1.32 -25.00
N LYS A 24 -12.83 -2.26 -24.18
CA LYS A 24 -12.29 -3.64 -24.08
C LYS A 24 -12.38 -4.41 -25.40
N ASP A 25 -13.29 -4.05 -26.28
CA ASP A 25 -13.47 -4.71 -27.57
C ASP A 25 -12.32 -4.46 -28.55
N PHE A 26 -11.52 -3.43 -28.31
CA PHE A 26 -10.36 -3.10 -29.15
C PHE A 26 -9.06 -3.76 -28.67
N LEU A 27 -9.06 -4.37 -27.46
CA LEU A 27 -7.92 -5.13 -26.95
C LEU A 27 -7.85 -6.51 -27.62
N TYR A 28 -6.63 -6.98 -27.85
CA TYR A 28 -6.41 -8.37 -28.28
C TYR A 28 -6.96 -9.34 -27.23
N PRO A 29 -7.47 -10.53 -27.62
CA PRO A 29 -7.98 -11.53 -26.68
C PRO A 29 -7.01 -11.87 -25.55
N SER A 30 -5.71 -11.94 -25.85
CA SER A 30 -4.63 -12.14 -24.87
C SER A 30 -4.51 -11.00 -23.84
N GLN A 31 -4.83 -9.77 -24.22
CA GLN A 31 -4.77 -8.58 -23.37
C GLN A 31 -6.07 -8.38 -22.57
N ARG A 32 -7.22 -8.84 -23.07
CA ARG A 32 -8.49 -8.81 -22.35
C ARG A 32 -8.43 -9.66 -21.06
N ILE A 33 -7.76 -10.82 -21.12
CA ILE A 33 -7.60 -11.74 -19.99
C ILE A 33 -6.69 -11.13 -18.90
N GLN A 34 -5.73 -10.29 -19.28
CA GLN A 34 -4.78 -9.66 -18.36
C GLN A 34 -5.28 -8.34 -17.75
N TYR A 35 -6.42 -7.82 -18.21
CA TYR A 35 -7.00 -6.59 -17.68
C TYR A 35 -7.62 -6.84 -16.29
N LYS A 36 -6.77 -6.93 -15.27
CA LYS A 36 -7.22 -6.74 -13.89
C LYS A 36 -7.43 -5.24 -13.68
N PRO A 37 -8.63 -4.79 -13.27
CA PRO A 37 -8.84 -3.38 -12.95
C PRO A 37 -7.74 -2.94 -11.97
N LYS A 38 -7.14 -1.77 -12.21
CA LYS A 38 -6.20 -1.15 -11.26
C LYS A 38 -6.86 -1.17 -9.90
N HIS A 39 -6.34 -2.04 -9.02
CA HIS A 39 -6.81 -2.21 -7.66
C HIS A 39 -6.98 -0.84 -7.01
N ASN A 40 -8.02 -0.66 -6.20
CA ASN A 40 -8.21 0.47 -5.31
C ASN A 40 -6.88 0.83 -4.62
N THR A 41 -6.16 1.79 -5.18
CA THR A 41 -4.86 2.22 -4.67
C THR A 41 -5.13 3.30 -3.64
N ILE A 42 -5.00 2.95 -2.37
CA ILE A 42 -4.93 3.93 -1.29
C ILE A 42 -3.77 4.91 -1.54
N SER A 43 -3.98 6.19 -1.24
CA SER A 43 -2.92 7.18 -1.36
C SER A 43 -1.80 6.87 -0.36
N ALA A 44 -0.58 7.36 -0.64
CA ALA A 44 0.56 7.15 0.24
C ALA A 44 0.32 7.76 1.64
N GLU A 45 -0.29 8.95 1.67
CA GLU A 45 -0.66 9.66 2.90
C GLU A 45 -1.69 8.87 3.71
N GLU A 46 -2.76 8.41 3.05
CA GLU A 46 -3.80 7.64 3.72
C GLU A 46 -3.24 6.32 4.28
N LYS A 47 -2.37 5.65 3.50
CA LYS A 47 -1.67 4.46 3.97
C LYS A 47 -0.84 4.75 5.22
N GLN A 48 -0.14 5.89 5.25
CA GLN A 48 0.68 6.29 6.40
C GLN A 48 -0.16 6.51 7.65
N ILE A 49 -1.33 7.15 7.52
CA ILE A 49 -2.28 7.35 8.63
C ILE A 49 -2.74 5.99 9.16
N LEU A 50 -3.19 5.09 8.28
CA LEU A 50 -3.66 3.76 8.65
C LEU A 50 -2.56 2.90 9.28
N ASP A 51 -1.34 2.94 8.74
CA ASP A 51 -0.21 2.22 9.30
C ASP A 51 0.16 2.74 10.70
N THR A 52 0.06 4.05 10.93
CA THR A 52 0.32 4.65 12.25
C THR A 52 -0.72 4.18 13.27
N ALA A 53 -2.01 4.27 12.94
CA ALA A 53 -3.09 3.80 13.80
C ALA A 53 -2.99 2.29 14.09
N ALA A 54 -2.63 1.48 13.08
CA ALA A 54 -2.42 0.05 13.27
C ALA A 54 -1.25 -0.26 14.21
N ILE A 55 -0.16 0.52 14.15
CA ILE A 55 0.98 0.38 15.05
C ILE A 55 0.60 0.79 16.47
N GLU A 56 -0.15 1.87 16.65
CA GLU A 56 -0.64 2.30 17.96
C GLU A 56 -1.51 1.23 18.61
N ALA A 57 -2.45 0.64 17.87
CA ALA A 57 -3.26 -0.48 18.34
C ALA A 57 -2.40 -1.70 18.73
N ILE A 58 -1.36 -2.02 17.94
CA ILE A 58 -0.42 -3.09 18.30
C ILE A 58 0.24 -2.84 19.66
N VAL A 59 0.63 -1.60 19.92
CA VAL A 59 1.31 -1.23 21.17
C VAL A 59 0.35 -1.18 22.35
N GLN A 60 -0.81 -0.57 22.19
CA GLN A 60 -1.81 -0.38 23.25
C GLN A 60 -2.40 -1.72 23.72
N ASP A 61 -2.77 -2.58 22.77
CA ASP A 61 -3.46 -3.85 23.07
C ASP A 61 -2.49 -5.05 23.14
N ILE A 62 -1.17 -4.79 23.10
CA ILE A 62 -0.12 -5.81 23.17
C ILE A 62 -0.34 -6.92 22.12
N LEU A 63 -0.56 -6.51 20.87
CA LEU A 63 -0.85 -7.45 19.78
C LEU A 63 0.44 -7.97 19.12
N PRO A 64 0.39 -9.15 18.48
CA PRO A 64 1.49 -9.62 17.64
C PRO A 64 1.77 -8.65 16.47
N PHE A 65 3.04 -8.46 16.10
CA PHE A 65 3.42 -7.54 15.01
C PHE A 65 2.87 -7.89 13.63
N ASN A 66 2.36 -9.11 13.46
CA ASN A 66 1.72 -9.56 12.23
C ASN A 66 0.18 -9.54 12.31
N HIS A 67 -0.41 -9.01 13.38
CA HIS A 67 -1.85 -9.04 13.65
C HIS A 67 -2.69 -8.55 12.46
N PHE A 68 -2.39 -7.34 11.96
CA PHE A 68 -3.08 -6.72 10.82
C PHE A 68 -2.84 -7.43 9.47
N ARG A 69 -1.93 -8.41 9.42
CA ARG A 69 -1.64 -9.23 8.24
C ARG A 69 -2.09 -10.69 8.38
N LYS A 70 -2.79 -11.05 9.46
CA LYS A 70 -3.45 -12.35 9.59
C LYS A 70 -4.61 -12.44 8.58
N ALA A 71 -4.87 -13.63 8.04
CA ALA A 71 -5.86 -13.82 6.97
C ALA A 71 -7.26 -13.27 7.32
N GLY A 72 -7.77 -13.56 8.51
CA GLY A 72 -9.06 -13.04 8.97
C GLY A 72 -9.09 -11.52 9.09
N MET A 73 -8.04 -10.92 9.65
CA MET A 73 -7.93 -9.47 9.78
C MET A 73 -7.78 -8.79 8.41
N MET A 74 -7.00 -9.34 7.49
CA MET A 74 -6.91 -8.83 6.12
C MET A 74 -8.25 -8.88 5.40
N LYS A 75 -9.06 -9.93 5.61
CA LYS A 75 -10.41 -10.02 5.06
C LYS A 75 -11.29 -8.91 5.63
N PHE A 76 -11.27 -8.69 6.94
CA PHE A 76 -11.99 -7.60 7.60
C PHE A 76 -11.58 -6.22 7.06
N LEU A 77 -10.27 -5.94 7.02
CA LEU A 77 -9.73 -4.69 6.46
C LEU A 77 -10.10 -4.49 4.99
N SER A 78 -10.15 -5.56 4.20
CA SER A 78 -10.51 -5.47 2.78
C SER A 78 -11.96 -5.03 2.56
N ILE A 79 -12.85 -5.30 3.52
CA ILE A 79 -14.26 -4.87 3.48
C ILE A 79 -14.36 -3.40 3.90
N ILE A 80 -13.68 -3.00 4.97
CA ILE A 80 -13.73 -1.63 5.50
C ILE A 80 -12.99 -0.65 4.58
N LYS A 81 -11.76 -0.99 4.21
CA LYS A 81 -10.89 -0.14 3.39
C LYS A 81 -10.23 -0.97 2.28
N PRO A 82 -10.92 -1.14 1.14
CA PRO A 82 -10.39 -1.86 0.00
C PRO A 82 -9.03 -1.30 -0.44
N GLY A 83 -8.05 -2.20 -0.61
CA GLY A 83 -6.68 -1.83 -1.01
C GLY A 83 -5.69 -1.69 0.14
N TYR A 84 -6.16 -1.55 1.39
CA TYR A 84 -5.30 -1.59 2.56
C TYR A 84 -4.99 -3.02 3.00
N ARG A 85 -3.75 -3.28 3.43
CA ARG A 85 -3.26 -4.63 3.82
C ARG A 85 -2.54 -4.67 5.16
N GLY A 86 -2.57 -3.58 5.92
CA GLY A 86 -1.83 -3.48 7.18
C GLY A 86 -0.32 -3.25 7.00
N PRO A 87 0.36 -2.79 8.07
CA PRO A 87 1.80 -2.58 8.05
C PRO A 87 2.56 -3.92 8.03
N HIS A 88 3.72 -3.94 7.37
CA HIS A 88 4.61 -5.10 7.41
C HIS A 88 5.32 -5.17 8.78
N ARG A 89 5.61 -6.38 9.29
CA ARG A 89 6.38 -6.58 10.54
C ARG A 89 7.67 -5.74 10.61
N LYS A 90 8.46 -5.74 9.53
CA LYS A 90 9.63 -4.85 9.34
C LYS A 90 9.30 -3.36 9.57
N THR A 91 8.18 -2.86 9.05
CA THR A 91 7.72 -1.48 9.25
C THR A 91 7.39 -1.22 10.71
N VAL A 92 6.61 -2.11 11.34
CA VAL A 92 6.27 -2.04 12.77
C VAL A 92 7.55 -1.97 13.62
N ARG A 93 8.48 -2.90 13.39
CA ARG A 93 9.76 -2.95 14.11
C ARG A 93 10.55 -1.64 13.97
N LYS A 94 10.73 -1.15 12.75
CA LYS A 94 11.48 0.10 12.49
C LYS A 94 10.82 1.30 13.20
N HIS A 95 9.49 1.35 13.18
CA HIS A 95 8.74 2.42 13.85
C HIS A 95 8.93 2.36 15.38
N LEU A 96 8.84 1.18 15.97
CA LEU A 96 9.07 0.99 17.41
C LEU A 96 10.50 1.32 17.83
N GLU A 97 11.50 0.95 17.02
CA GLU A 97 12.90 1.32 17.27
C GLU A 97 13.08 2.84 17.32
N LEU A 98 12.43 3.58 16.41
CA LEU A 98 12.44 5.04 16.41
C LEU A 98 11.75 5.63 17.65
N LEU A 99 10.55 5.15 17.98
CA LEU A 99 9.82 5.59 19.17
C LEU A 99 10.63 5.35 20.44
N TYR A 100 11.24 4.18 20.58
CA TYR A 100 12.10 3.86 21.71
C TYR A 100 13.29 4.82 21.81
N GLN A 101 13.98 5.09 20.71
CA GLN A 101 15.10 6.04 20.70
C GLN A 101 14.67 7.46 21.10
N GLN A 102 13.51 7.92 20.62
CA GLN A 102 12.94 9.22 20.98
C GLN A 102 12.62 9.29 22.47
N LYS A 103 11.89 8.29 23.00
CA LYS A 103 11.55 8.22 24.43
C LYS A 103 12.79 8.11 25.31
N ARG A 104 13.79 7.32 24.92
CA ARG A 104 15.07 7.22 25.65
C ARG A 104 15.83 8.54 25.69
N LYS A 105 15.82 9.31 24.59
CA LYS A 105 16.44 10.65 24.55
C LYS A 105 15.72 11.63 25.47
N LEU A 106 14.39 11.57 25.54
CA LEU A 106 13.59 12.39 26.47
C LEU A 106 13.94 12.07 27.92
N ILE A 107 13.92 10.78 28.31
CA ILE A 107 14.25 10.34 29.67
C ILE A 107 15.66 10.80 30.07
N LYS A 108 16.65 10.70 29.17
CA LYS A 108 18.01 11.18 29.45
C LYS A 108 18.11 12.70 29.65
N LYS A 109 17.19 13.47 29.06
CA LYS A 109 17.17 14.94 29.17
C LYS A 109 16.41 15.42 30.40
N THR A 110 15.47 14.64 30.92
CA THR A 110 14.70 14.97 32.11
C THR A 110 15.50 14.53 33.34
N PRO A 111 16.07 15.45 34.14
CA PRO A 111 16.70 15.06 35.40
C PRO A 111 15.63 14.42 36.29
N ILE A 112 15.92 13.23 36.80
CA ILE A 112 15.07 12.56 37.79
C ILE A 112 15.24 13.36 39.08
N ILE A 113 14.26 14.21 39.40
CA ILE A 113 14.17 14.88 40.68
C ILE A 113 13.68 13.82 41.67
N TYR A 114 14.58 13.31 42.51
CA TYR A 114 14.19 12.55 43.69
C TYR A 114 13.60 13.55 44.69
N ILE A 115 12.30 13.44 44.96
CA ILE A 115 11.61 14.09 46.09
C ILE A 115 11.66 13.11 47.27
#